data_AF-A0ABD6BPC6-F1
#
_entry.id   AF-A0ABD6BPC6-F1
#
_cell.length_a   1.000
_cell.length_b   1.000
_cell.length_c   1.000
_cell.angle_alpha   90.00
_cell.angle_beta   90.00
_cell.angle_gamma   90.00
#
_symmetry.space_group_name_H-M   'P 1'
#
loop_
_entity.id
_entity.type
_entity.pdbx_description
1 polymer ?
#
loop_
_entity_poly.entity_id
_entity_poly.type
_entity_poly.pdbx_seq_one_letter_code
_entity_poly.pdbx_strand_id
1 'polypeptide(L)'
;MIGIEIWRYETGCWKCSTDIPVVYPRGLGGFGGGTWEPAGSILVDKDYCNVERTYSKTQGQEVYGNICPSCGAYQGNHFIHEQVFDSVAAYQSWDRAREDYEVIDIVEVPYPCQDCGTELTYKRSPQVCDECLHHREVEDSLGESVELEYCEVCDGILHPEHRANHHTSYDPEETMLVCDTCHAKIHHKPGFREDLVPGMSRTEAKRQGFI
;
A
#
# COMPACT_ATOMS: atom_id res chain seq x y z
N MET A 1 -7.04 10.78 20.47
CA MET A 1 -8.00 10.35 19.42
C MET A 1 -7.73 11.12 18.13
N ILE A 2 -7.86 10.44 16.98
CA ILE A 2 -7.71 11.02 15.64
C ILE A 2 -8.93 10.66 14.79
N GLY A 3 -9.44 11.60 14.01
CA GLY A 3 -10.49 11.31 13.03
C GLY A 3 -9.88 10.74 11.76
N ILE A 4 -10.27 9.52 11.38
CA ILE A 4 -9.87 8.90 10.12
C ILE A 4 -11.08 8.73 9.20
N GLU A 5 -10.86 8.93 7.91
CA GLU A 5 -11.91 8.81 6.91
C GLU A 5 -12.14 7.36 6.54
N ILE A 6 -13.42 7.00 6.40
CA ILE A 6 -13.82 5.69 5.87
C ILE A 6 -14.22 5.88 4.43
N TRP A 7 -13.40 5.35 3.53
CA TRP A 7 -13.61 5.40 2.09
C TRP A 7 -14.38 4.16 1.65
N ARG A 8 -15.41 4.32 0.83
CA ARG A 8 -16.19 3.25 0.21
C ARG A 8 -15.97 3.24 -1.29
N TYR A 9 -15.84 2.05 -1.85
CA TYR A 9 -15.82 1.80 -3.28
C TYR A 9 -16.35 0.41 -3.61
N GLU A 10 -16.65 0.19 -4.90
CA GLU A 10 -17.08 -1.10 -5.42
C GLU A 10 -15.89 -1.87 -5.98
N THR A 11 -15.83 -3.17 -5.71
CA THR A 11 -14.82 -4.06 -6.29
C THR A 11 -15.33 -5.48 -6.43
N GLY A 12 -14.73 -6.25 -7.32
CA GLY A 12 -15.05 -7.67 -7.50
C GLY A 12 -14.52 -8.51 -6.33
N CYS A 13 -15.37 -9.36 -5.76
CA CYS A 13 -14.93 -10.34 -4.76
C CYS A 13 -13.85 -11.27 -5.33
N TRP A 14 -12.69 -11.38 -4.67
CA TRP A 14 -11.58 -12.21 -5.18
C TRP A 14 -11.96 -13.69 -5.36
N LYS A 15 -12.98 -14.17 -4.62
CA LYS A 15 -13.41 -15.58 -4.64
C LYS A 15 -14.54 -15.86 -5.60
N CYS A 16 -15.61 -15.05 -5.60
CA CYS A 16 -16.83 -15.32 -6.38
C CYS A 16 -17.08 -14.30 -7.50
N SER A 17 -16.23 -13.30 -7.63
CA SER A 17 -16.28 -12.25 -8.66
C SER A 17 -17.56 -11.40 -8.67
N THR A 18 -18.44 -11.54 -7.66
CA THR A 18 -19.57 -10.63 -7.49
C THR A 18 -19.05 -9.26 -7.07
N ASP A 19 -19.57 -8.21 -7.69
CA ASP A 19 -19.27 -6.83 -7.28
C ASP A 19 -19.83 -6.58 -5.89
N ILE A 20 -18.99 -6.04 -5.02
CA ILE A 20 -19.28 -5.82 -3.61
C ILE A 20 -18.79 -4.45 -3.15
N PRO A 21 -19.55 -3.77 -2.27
CA PRO A 21 -19.06 -2.59 -1.60
C PRO A 21 -18.04 -3.01 -0.55
N VAL A 22 -16.89 -2.34 -0.56
CA VAL A 22 -15.84 -2.49 0.44
C VAL A 22 -15.51 -1.14 1.05
N VAL A 23 -15.03 -1.15 2.29
CA VAL A 23 -14.54 0.04 2.98
C VAL A 23 -13.04 -0.02 3.20
N TYR A 24 -12.41 1.15 3.26
CA TYR A 24 -11.00 1.32 3.55
C TYR A 24 -10.83 2.44 4.59
N PRO A 25 -10.31 2.15 5.80
CA PRO A 25 -9.98 3.16 6.79
C PRO A 25 -8.67 3.87 6.40
N ARG A 26 -8.79 5.10 5.90
CA ARG A 26 -7.65 5.93 5.47
C ARG A 26 -6.72 6.19 6.66
N GLY A 27 -5.52 5.61 6.61
CA GLY A 27 -4.58 5.64 7.72
C GLY A 27 -3.63 6.85 7.79
N LEU A 28 -3.12 7.08 9.02
CA LEU A 28 -1.98 7.95 9.31
C LEU A 28 -0.71 7.09 9.43
N GLY A 29 -0.08 6.78 8.31
CA GLY A 29 1.21 6.06 8.28
C GLY A 29 1.24 4.98 7.21
N GLY A 30 2.38 4.88 6.52
CA GLY A 30 2.63 4.05 5.35
C GLY A 30 2.15 2.59 5.43
N PHE A 31 1.84 2.09 4.23
CA PHE A 31 1.62 0.70 3.81
C PHE A 31 0.93 -0.25 4.81
N GLY A 32 -0.35 -0.52 4.56
CA GLY A 32 -0.85 -1.90 4.58
C GLY A 32 -1.30 -2.54 5.89
N GLY A 33 -1.49 -1.84 7.01
CA GLY A 33 -2.09 -2.54 8.17
C GLY A 33 -2.38 -1.77 9.46
N GLY A 34 -1.70 -0.65 9.73
CA GLY A 34 -1.76 -0.03 11.06
C GLY A 34 -3.14 0.51 11.50
N THR A 35 -3.98 0.93 10.55
CA THR A 35 -5.32 1.47 10.88
C THR A 35 -6.44 0.44 10.95
N TRP A 36 -6.25 -0.76 10.40
CA TRP A 36 -7.32 -1.76 10.37
C TRP A 36 -7.71 -2.23 11.76
N GLU A 37 -6.76 -2.38 12.67
CA GLU A 37 -7.02 -2.85 14.02
C GLU A 37 -7.85 -1.85 14.85
N PRO A 38 -7.41 -0.57 15.01
CA PRO A 38 -8.19 0.38 15.79
C PRO A 38 -9.49 0.79 15.08
N ALA A 39 -9.50 0.93 13.75
CA ALA A 39 -10.71 1.29 13.01
C ALA A 39 -11.70 0.12 12.92
N GLY A 40 -11.21 -1.09 12.69
CA GLY A 40 -12.02 -2.29 12.48
C GLY A 40 -12.91 -2.64 13.66
N SER A 41 -12.40 -2.46 14.88
CA SER A 41 -13.18 -2.63 16.11
C SER A 41 -14.36 -1.66 16.24
N ILE A 42 -14.32 -0.51 15.56
CA ILE A 42 -15.43 0.45 15.49
C ILE A 42 -16.35 0.09 14.32
N LEU A 43 -15.76 -0.27 13.18
CA LEU A 43 -16.48 -0.57 11.94
C LEU A 43 -17.34 -1.83 12.05
N VAL A 44 -16.94 -2.82 12.84
CA VAL A 44 -17.73 -4.06 13.03
C VAL A 44 -19.15 -3.81 13.58
N ASP A 45 -19.33 -2.69 14.31
CA ASP A 45 -20.61 -2.29 14.88
C ASP A 45 -21.42 -1.34 13.96
N LYS A 46 -20.92 -1.08 12.74
CA LYS A 46 -21.54 -0.15 11.79
C LYS A 46 -22.26 -0.89 10.67
N ASP A 47 -23.58 -0.76 10.63
CA ASP A 47 -24.46 -1.41 9.64
C ASP A 47 -24.21 -1.01 8.17
N TYR A 48 -23.44 0.05 7.92
CA TYR A 48 -23.16 0.54 6.57
C TYR A 48 -21.96 -0.16 5.91
N CYS A 49 -21.23 -1.03 6.62
CA CYS A 49 -20.06 -1.72 6.09
C CYS A 49 -20.11 -3.22 6.38
N ASN A 50 -19.55 -4.02 5.48
CA ASN A 50 -19.46 -5.48 5.64
C ASN A 50 -18.15 -5.86 6.35
N VAL A 51 -17.78 -5.17 7.42
CA VAL A 51 -16.55 -5.47 8.16
C VAL A 51 -16.86 -6.44 9.29
N GLU A 52 -16.10 -7.54 9.37
CA GLU A 52 -16.20 -8.49 10.47
C GLU A 52 -14.82 -8.81 11.05
N ARG A 53 -14.82 -9.30 12.29
CA ARG A 53 -13.67 -9.99 12.86
C ARG A 53 -13.58 -11.39 12.25
N THR A 54 -12.48 -11.67 11.56
CA THR A 54 -12.30 -12.89 10.77
C THR A 54 -10.86 -13.40 10.85
N TYR A 55 -10.63 -14.67 10.52
CA TYR A 55 -9.30 -15.26 10.57
C TYR A 55 -8.55 -15.13 9.24
N SER A 56 -7.42 -14.43 9.25
CA SER A 56 -6.52 -14.32 8.11
C SER A 56 -5.58 -15.53 8.06
N LYS A 57 -5.78 -16.43 7.10
CA LYS A 57 -4.89 -17.58 6.89
C LYS A 57 -3.45 -17.17 6.54
N THR A 58 -3.30 -16.07 5.80
CA THR A 58 -1.99 -15.56 5.38
C THR A 58 -1.20 -15.01 6.57
N GLN A 59 -1.86 -14.33 7.50
CA GLN A 59 -1.20 -13.75 8.69
C GLN A 59 -1.23 -14.69 9.91
N GLY A 60 -2.02 -15.76 9.87
CA GLY A 60 -2.14 -16.70 10.98
C GLY A 60 -2.87 -16.15 12.21
N GLN A 61 -3.60 -15.04 12.08
CA GLN A 61 -4.23 -14.32 13.20
C GLN A 61 -5.64 -13.84 12.85
N GLU A 62 -6.41 -13.49 13.88
CA GLU A 62 -7.67 -12.75 13.71
C GLU A 62 -7.39 -11.30 13.31
N VAL A 63 -8.20 -10.79 12.39
CA VAL A 63 -8.13 -9.45 11.85
C VAL A 63 -9.54 -8.91 11.65
N TYR A 64 -9.68 -7.59 11.54
CA TYR A 64 -10.88 -6.98 10.99
C TYR A 64 -10.73 -6.78 9.49
N GLY A 65 -11.78 -7.07 8.73
CA GLY A 65 -11.75 -6.85 7.29
C GLY A 65 -13.08 -7.05 6.59
N ASN A 66 -13.14 -6.63 5.33
CA ASN A 66 -14.35 -6.72 4.51
C ASN A 66 -14.74 -8.17 4.21
N ILE A 67 -16.02 -8.49 4.34
CA ILE A 67 -16.61 -9.79 4.01
C ILE A 67 -17.50 -9.64 2.79
N CYS A 68 -17.35 -10.55 1.83
CA CYS A 68 -18.24 -10.60 0.68
C CYS A 68 -19.66 -11.03 1.13
N PRO A 69 -20.70 -10.20 0.94
CA PRO A 69 -22.07 -10.56 1.33
C PRO A 69 -22.63 -11.77 0.56
N SER A 70 -22.11 -12.04 -0.65
CA SER A 70 -22.60 -13.13 -1.50
C SER A 70 -22.01 -14.50 -1.13
N CYS A 71 -20.75 -14.56 -0.70
CA CYS A 71 -20.06 -15.84 -0.47
C CYS A 71 -19.33 -15.96 0.88
N GLY A 72 -19.42 -14.94 1.74
CA GLY A 72 -18.79 -14.91 3.07
C GLY A 72 -17.26 -14.90 3.06
N ALA A 73 -16.63 -14.58 1.91
CA ALA A 73 -15.18 -14.57 1.82
C ALA A 73 -14.61 -13.28 2.41
N TYR A 74 -13.62 -13.40 3.30
CA TYR A 74 -12.78 -12.28 3.72
C TYR A 74 -11.98 -11.74 2.53
N GLN A 75 -12.16 -10.46 2.21
CA GLN A 75 -11.40 -9.72 1.22
C GLN A 75 -10.16 -9.16 1.90
N GLY A 76 -9.01 -9.82 1.68
CA GLY A 76 -7.77 -9.53 2.39
C GLY A 76 -7.44 -8.04 2.48
N ASN A 77 -7.04 -7.55 3.65
CA ASN A 77 -6.72 -6.13 3.85
C ASN A 77 -5.65 -5.62 2.87
N HIS A 78 -4.70 -6.49 2.47
CA HIS A 78 -3.73 -6.18 1.42
C HIS A 78 -4.40 -6.02 0.04
N PHE A 79 -5.29 -6.93 -0.35
CA PHE A 79 -6.05 -6.84 -1.60
C PHE A 79 -6.89 -5.55 -1.69
N ILE A 80 -7.52 -5.15 -0.58
CA ILE A 80 -8.26 -3.89 -0.48
C ILE A 80 -7.31 -2.68 -0.53
N HIS A 81 -6.12 -2.80 0.07
CA HIS A 81 -5.13 -1.73 0.07
C HIS A 81 -4.51 -1.51 -1.31
N GLU A 82 -4.16 -2.57 -2.04
CA GLU A 82 -3.54 -2.46 -3.37
C GLU A 82 -4.43 -1.66 -4.34
N GLN A 83 -5.74 -1.88 -4.33
CA GLN A 83 -6.65 -1.12 -5.19
C GLN A 83 -6.71 0.37 -4.83
N VAL A 84 -6.63 0.70 -3.53
CA VAL A 84 -6.56 2.10 -3.10
C VAL A 84 -5.21 2.72 -3.49
N PHE A 85 -4.15 1.93 -3.35
CA PHE A 85 -2.80 2.36 -3.69
C PHE A 85 -2.64 2.63 -5.18
N ASP A 86 -3.26 1.83 -6.05
CA ASP A 86 -3.25 2.05 -7.50
C ASP A 86 -3.87 3.42 -7.86
N SER A 87 -5.00 3.81 -7.27
CA SER A 87 -5.57 5.15 -7.46
C SER A 87 -4.66 6.25 -6.88
N VAL A 88 -4.13 6.07 -5.67
CA VAL A 88 -3.20 7.04 -5.06
C VAL A 88 -1.96 7.25 -5.92
N ALA A 89 -1.41 6.17 -6.48
CA ALA A 89 -0.27 6.22 -7.38
C ALA A 89 -0.63 6.93 -8.69
N ALA A 90 -1.82 6.67 -9.26
CA ALA A 90 -2.29 7.32 -10.48
C ALA A 90 -2.43 8.84 -10.31
N TYR A 91 -2.93 9.30 -9.16
CA TYR A 91 -3.10 10.74 -8.90
C TYR A 91 -1.89 11.42 -8.24
N GLN A 92 -0.91 10.64 -7.82
CA GLN A 92 0.24 11.10 -7.02
C GLN A 92 -0.18 11.86 -5.75
N SER A 93 -1.37 11.56 -5.21
CA SER A 93 -1.95 12.31 -4.10
C SER A 93 -3.11 11.55 -3.49
N TRP A 94 -3.04 11.33 -2.17
CA TRP A 94 -4.17 10.81 -1.38
C TRP A 94 -5.40 11.72 -1.45
N ASP A 95 -5.19 13.04 -1.47
CA ASP A 95 -6.31 13.99 -1.47
C ASP A 95 -7.01 14.06 -2.84
N ARG A 96 -6.29 13.78 -3.93
CA ARG A 96 -6.91 13.62 -5.25
C ARG A 96 -7.52 12.24 -5.45
N ALA A 97 -6.85 11.18 -5.00
CA ALA A 97 -7.39 9.83 -5.07
C ALA A 97 -8.70 9.69 -4.29
N ARG A 98 -8.89 10.47 -3.23
CA ARG A 98 -10.18 10.64 -2.54
C ARG A 98 -11.35 10.82 -3.51
N GLU A 99 -11.17 11.47 -4.67
CA GLU A 99 -12.24 11.72 -5.65
C GLU A 99 -12.82 10.42 -6.24
N ASP A 100 -12.06 9.32 -6.24
CA ASP A 100 -12.54 8.00 -6.67
C ASP A 100 -13.37 7.28 -5.59
N TYR A 101 -13.38 7.80 -4.36
CA TYR A 101 -13.96 7.14 -3.20
C TYR A 101 -15.10 7.96 -2.60
N GLU A 102 -16.14 7.27 -2.16
CA GLU A 102 -17.16 7.89 -1.35
C GLU A 102 -16.71 7.90 0.11
N VAL A 103 -16.62 9.09 0.72
CA VAL A 103 -16.37 9.19 2.15
C VAL A 103 -17.68 9.05 2.92
N ILE A 104 -17.83 7.93 3.62
CA ILE A 104 -19.09 7.52 4.24
C ILE A 104 -19.14 7.76 5.75
N ASP A 105 -17.99 7.84 6.42
CA ASP A 105 -17.91 8.15 7.84
C ASP A 105 -16.54 8.74 8.20
N ILE A 106 -16.45 9.34 9.37
CA ILE A 106 -15.20 9.70 10.04
C ILE A 106 -15.24 9.04 11.41
N VAL A 107 -14.35 8.07 11.65
CA VAL A 107 -14.27 7.39 12.95
C VAL A 107 -13.12 7.93 13.77
N GLU A 108 -13.36 8.10 15.07
CA GLU A 108 -12.32 8.51 16.00
C GLU A 108 -11.59 7.28 16.54
N VAL A 109 -10.29 7.18 16.28
CA VAL A 109 -9.45 6.09 16.78
C VAL A 109 -8.36 6.57 17.73
N PRO A 110 -7.91 5.76 18.71
CA PRO A 110 -6.72 6.05 19.49
C PRO A 110 -5.47 6.08 18.59
N TYR A 111 -4.56 7.01 18.86
CA TYR A 111 -3.25 7.08 18.18
C TYR A 111 -2.14 7.21 19.23
N PRO A 112 -1.77 6.09 19.89
CA PRO A 112 -0.76 6.11 20.93
C PRO A 112 0.66 6.21 20.34
N CYS A 113 1.55 6.88 21.05
CA CYS A 113 2.98 6.83 20.78
C CYS A 113 3.49 5.38 20.87
N GLN A 114 4.28 4.92 19.90
CA GLN A 114 4.79 3.54 19.88
C GLN A 114 5.81 3.25 21.00
N ASP A 115 6.49 4.27 21.52
CA ASP A 115 7.54 4.09 22.54
C ASP A 115 7.00 4.18 23.97
N CYS A 116 6.01 5.03 24.23
CA CYS A 116 5.51 5.29 25.58
C CYS A 116 4.01 5.04 25.78
N GLY A 117 3.26 4.79 24.71
CA GLY A 117 1.81 4.53 24.77
C GLY A 117 0.93 5.76 25.02
N THR A 118 1.52 6.93 25.23
CA THR A 118 0.78 8.19 25.49
C THR A 118 -0.05 8.57 24.26
N GLU A 119 -1.33 8.90 24.47
CA GLU A 119 -2.23 9.28 23.38
C GLU A 119 -1.80 10.59 22.73
N LEU A 120 -1.57 10.56 21.42
CA LEU A 120 -1.24 11.75 20.65
C LEU A 120 -2.52 12.47 20.19
N THR A 121 -2.47 13.80 20.18
CA THR A 121 -3.54 14.65 19.63
C THR A 121 -3.11 15.18 18.27
N TYR A 122 -3.84 14.82 17.22
CA TYR A 122 -3.43 15.16 15.86
C TYR A 122 -3.52 16.68 15.62
N LYS A 123 -2.36 17.27 15.31
CA LYS A 123 -2.23 18.53 14.57
C LYS A 123 -1.22 18.28 13.46
N ARG A 124 -1.51 18.79 12.25
CA ARG A 124 -0.71 18.70 11.01
C ARG A 124 0.66 19.41 11.14
N SER A 125 1.45 19.04 12.13
CA SER A 125 2.77 19.59 12.47
C SER A 125 3.58 18.49 13.14
N PRO A 126 4.93 18.58 13.19
CA PRO A 126 5.79 17.54 13.75
C PRO A 126 5.25 17.03 15.09
N GLN A 127 4.86 15.76 15.16
CA GLN A 127 4.30 15.17 16.38
C GLN A 127 5.47 14.85 17.30
N VAL A 128 5.69 15.73 18.27
CA VAL A 128 6.54 15.47 19.41
C VAL A 128 5.65 14.87 20.50
N CYS A 129 6.01 13.68 20.96
CA CYS A 129 5.46 13.12 22.18
C CYS A 129 5.90 14.00 23.36
N ASP A 130 4.99 14.70 24.03
CA ASP A 130 5.34 15.65 25.10
C ASP A 130 6.07 14.99 26.29
N GLU A 131 5.87 13.69 26.52
CA GLU A 131 6.53 12.95 27.62
C GLU A 131 7.90 12.38 27.24
N CYS A 132 8.06 11.92 25.99
CA CYS A 132 9.25 11.21 25.54
C CYS A 132 10.15 12.04 24.61
N LEU A 133 9.70 13.23 24.19
CA LEU A 133 10.37 14.15 23.28
C LEU A 133 10.86 13.50 21.96
N HIS A 134 10.36 12.29 21.64
CA HIS A 134 10.65 11.65 20.38
C HIS A 134 9.95 12.42 19.27
N HIS A 135 10.75 12.86 18.30
CA HIS A 135 10.27 13.31 17.02
C HIS A 135 9.91 12.06 16.24
N ARG A 136 8.61 11.80 16.05
CA ARG A 136 8.23 11.02 14.90
C ARG A 136 8.21 11.99 13.73
N GLU A 137 8.97 11.68 12.69
CA GLU A 137 8.66 12.19 11.35
C GLU A 137 7.26 11.67 11.04
N VAL A 138 6.26 12.44 11.47
CA VAL A 138 5.01 12.48 10.75
C VAL A 138 5.45 12.91 9.38
N GLU A 139 5.21 12.08 8.38
CA GLU A 139 5.23 12.55 7.01
C GLU A 139 4.36 13.79 6.98
N ASP A 140 5.01 14.95 7.07
CA ASP A 140 4.50 16.20 6.59
C ASP A 140 4.00 15.84 5.22
N SER A 141 2.68 15.89 5.08
CA SER A 141 1.96 15.71 3.84
C SER A 141 2.79 16.31 2.70
N LEU A 142 3.50 15.47 1.95
CA LEU A 142 4.27 15.82 0.74
C LEU A 142 4.89 17.22 0.82
N GLY A 143 5.68 17.47 1.87
CA GLY A 143 6.07 18.80 2.34
C GLY A 143 7.49 19.25 2.05
N GLU A 144 8.21 18.61 1.15
CA GLU A 144 9.32 19.13 0.34
C GLU A 144 9.52 18.04 -0.72
N SER A 145 9.74 18.42 -1.97
CA SER A 145 9.77 17.52 -3.13
C SER A 145 10.50 16.20 -2.86
N VAL A 146 9.76 15.15 -2.52
CA VAL A 146 10.29 13.79 -2.54
C VAL A 146 10.55 13.54 -4.01
N GLU A 147 11.80 13.35 -4.41
CA GLU A 147 12.13 12.91 -5.77
C GLU A 147 11.51 11.52 -5.94
N LEU A 148 10.27 11.51 -6.41
CA LEU A 148 9.55 10.29 -6.71
C LEU A 148 10.26 9.62 -7.87
N GLU A 149 10.71 8.39 -7.65
CA GLU A 149 11.24 7.55 -8.70
C GLU A 149 10.10 6.79 -9.37
N TYR A 150 10.20 6.59 -10.68
CA TYR A 150 9.17 5.97 -11.49
C TYR A 150 9.71 4.71 -12.15
N CYS A 151 8.84 3.72 -12.30
CA CYS A 151 9.13 2.52 -13.04
C CYS A 151 9.28 2.90 -14.51
N GLU A 152 10.45 2.69 -15.09
CA GLU A 152 10.73 3.01 -16.50
C GLU A 152 9.98 2.10 -17.51
N VAL A 153 9.14 1.17 -17.02
CA VAL A 153 8.33 0.26 -17.85
C VAL A 153 6.84 0.60 -17.83
N CYS A 154 6.30 0.98 -16.66
CA CYS A 154 4.87 1.21 -16.48
C CYS A 154 4.54 2.61 -15.95
N ASP A 155 5.55 3.47 -15.76
CA ASP A 155 5.45 4.83 -15.23
C ASP A 155 4.81 4.92 -13.83
N GLY A 156 4.68 3.78 -13.14
CA GLY A 156 4.17 3.70 -11.77
C GLY A 156 5.20 4.18 -10.75
N ILE A 157 4.73 4.83 -9.68
CA ILE A 157 5.60 5.30 -8.59
C ILE A 157 6.28 4.09 -7.94
N LEU A 158 7.58 4.21 -7.71
CA LEU A 158 8.38 3.18 -7.07
C LEU A 158 8.47 3.41 -5.58
N HIS A 159 7.95 2.46 -4.81
CA HIS A 159 8.22 2.43 -3.38
C HIS A 159 9.67 1.97 -3.14
N PRO A 160 10.43 2.59 -2.21
CA PRO A 160 11.83 2.23 -1.96
C PRO A 160 12.07 0.75 -1.63
N GLU A 161 11.07 0.05 -1.10
CA GLU A 161 11.16 -1.38 -0.76
C GLU A 161 10.66 -2.33 -1.86
N HIS A 162 10.03 -1.79 -2.92
CA HIS A 162 9.43 -2.53 -4.04
C HIS A 162 9.98 -2.10 -5.41
N ARG A 163 11.22 -1.59 -5.40
CA ARG A 163 11.98 -1.18 -6.59
C ARG A 163 13.20 -2.07 -6.77
N ALA A 164 13.48 -2.41 -8.02
CA ALA A 164 14.64 -3.19 -8.41
C ALA A 164 15.42 -2.46 -9.51
N ASN A 165 16.74 -2.48 -9.40
CA ASN A 165 17.61 -2.15 -10.53
C ASN A 165 17.66 -3.38 -11.45
N HIS A 166 17.10 -3.23 -12.64
CA HIS A 166 17.04 -4.26 -13.66
C HIS A 166 18.17 -4.05 -14.68
N HIS A 167 18.98 -5.07 -14.91
CA HIS A 167 20.04 -5.03 -15.93
C HIS A 167 19.47 -5.24 -17.33
N THR A 168 19.63 -4.27 -18.22
CA THR A 168 19.29 -4.38 -19.65
C THR A 168 20.51 -4.81 -20.48
N SER A 169 21.72 -4.47 -20.02
CA SER A 169 22.98 -4.89 -20.64
C SER A 169 24.07 -5.07 -19.57
N TYR A 170 25.03 -5.94 -19.86
CA TYR A 170 26.25 -6.11 -19.04
C TYR A 170 27.50 -5.54 -19.74
N ASP A 171 27.47 -5.25 -21.05
CA ASP A 171 28.58 -4.62 -21.79
C ASP A 171 28.07 -3.72 -22.94
N PRO A 172 28.04 -2.37 -22.77
CA PRO A 172 28.30 -1.68 -21.50
C PRO A 172 27.28 -2.08 -20.43
N GLU A 173 27.65 -1.98 -19.14
CA GLU A 173 26.69 -2.20 -18.04
C GLU A 173 25.62 -1.12 -18.09
N GLU A 174 24.37 -1.54 -18.29
CA GLU A 174 23.20 -0.66 -18.30
C GLU A 174 22.14 -1.22 -17.35
N THR A 175 21.62 -0.35 -16.50
CA THR A 175 20.54 -0.65 -15.55
C THR A 175 19.44 0.38 -15.65
N MET A 176 18.21 -0.07 -15.44
CA MET A 176 17.03 0.78 -15.35
C MET A 176 16.26 0.46 -14.06
N LEU A 177 15.50 1.44 -13.58
CA LEU A 177 14.74 1.28 -12.35
C LEU A 177 13.30 0.82 -12.65
N VAL A 178 12.88 -0.29 -12.05
CA VAL A 178 11.58 -0.90 -12.30
C VAL A 178 10.91 -1.39 -11.01
N CYS A 179 9.59 -1.55 -11.02
CA CYS A 179 8.88 -2.16 -9.88
C CYS A 179 9.07 -3.69 -9.89
N ASP A 180 8.95 -4.33 -8.73
CA ASP A 180 9.08 -5.79 -8.59
C ASP A 180 8.18 -6.57 -9.56
N THR A 181 6.97 -6.05 -9.79
CA THR A 181 6.02 -6.64 -10.73
C THR A 181 6.52 -6.60 -12.18
N CYS A 182 7.06 -5.46 -12.63
CA CYS A 182 7.61 -5.34 -13.98
C CYS A 182 8.91 -6.14 -14.12
N HIS A 183 9.77 -6.12 -13.11
CA HIS A 183 10.99 -6.92 -13.04
C HIS A 183 10.69 -8.42 -13.21
N ALA A 184 9.73 -8.94 -12.44
CA ALA A 184 9.31 -10.33 -12.55
C ALA A 184 8.72 -10.67 -13.93
N LYS A 185 7.90 -9.76 -14.51
CA LYS A 185 7.32 -9.97 -15.84
C LYS A 185 8.40 -10.04 -16.94
N ILE A 186 9.44 -9.21 -16.89
CA ILE A 186 10.55 -9.24 -17.86
C ILE A 186 11.23 -10.62 -17.88
N HIS A 187 11.44 -11.22 -16.71
CA HIS A 187 12.14 -12.52 -16.61
C HIS A 187 11.24 -13.75 -16.79
N HIS A 188 9.94 -13.63 -16.52
CA HIS A 188 9.07 -14.80 -16.40
C HIS A 188 7.86 -14.80 -17.35
N LYS A 189 7.57 -13.70 -18.06
CA LYS A 189 6.46 -13.61 -19.01
C LYS A 189 6.99 -13.53 -20.46
N PRO A 190 6.91 -14.61 -21.25
CA PRO A 190 7.30 -14.60 -22.66
C PRO A 190 6.61 -13.48 -23.45
N GLY A 191 7.33 -12.80 -24.34
CA GLY A 191 6.82 -11.68 -25.13
C GLY A 191 6.60 -10.37 -24.38
N PHE A 192 6.91 -10.29 -23.08
CA PHE A 192 6.80 -9.04 -22.31
C PHE A 192 8.16 -8.33 -22.29
N ARG A 193 8.28 -7.22 -23.05
CA ARG A 193 9.49 -6.38 -23.13
C ARG A 193 10.78 -7.19 -23.27
N GLU A 194 10.83 -8.05 -24.28
CA GLU A 194 12.02 -8.88 -24.59
C GLU A 194 13.26 -8.02 -24.90
N ASP A 195 13.04 -6.78 -25.34
CA ASP A 195 14.07 -5.75 -25.53
C ASP A 195 14.81 -5.38 -24.24
N LEU A 196 14.24 -5.67 -23.07
CA LEU A 196 14.83 -5.39 -21.76
C LEU A 196 15.54 -6.60 -21.16
N VAL A 197 15.50 -7.78 -21.80
CA VAL A 197 16.21 -8.96 -21.31
C VAL A 197 17.68 -8.87 -21.73
N PRO A 198 18.65 -8.96 -20.80
CA PRO A 198 20.05 -8.84 -21.16
C PRO A 198 20.47 -10.00 -22.07
N GLY A 199 21.31 -9.69 -23.07
CA GLY A 199 21.75 -10.66 -24.08
C GLY A 199 22.59 -11.83 -23.55
N MET A 200 22.99 -11.80 -22.28
CA MET A 200 23.66 -12.89 -21.58
C MET A 200 23.16 -13.01 -20.14
N SER A 201 23.37 -14.18 -19.54
CA SER A 201 23.02 -14.40 -18.14
C SER A 201 23.98 -13.68 -17.19
N ARG A 202 23.49 -13.34 -15.98
CA ARG A 202 24.33 -12.77 -14.91
C ARG A 202 25.56 -13.63 -14.58
N THR A 203 25.41 -14.96 -14.62
CA THR A 203 26.50 -15.91 -14.36
C THR A 203 27.57 -15.82 -15.44
N GLU A 204 27.17 -15.65 -16.69
CA GLU A 204 28.08 -15.49 -17.81
C GLU A 204 28.79 -14.13 -17.78
N ALA A 205 28.07 -13.05 -17.46
CA ALA A 205 28.65 -11.72 -17.27
C ALA A 205 29.73 -11.70 -16.17
N LYS A 206 29.48 -12.35 -15.02
CA LYS A 206 30.48 -12.52 -13.95
C LYS A 206 31.72 -13.28 -14.41
N ARG A 207 31.54 -14.34 -15.19
CA ARG A 207 32.67 -15.14 -15.72
C ARG A 207 33.53 -14.32 -16.68
N GLN A 208 32.93 -13.40 -17.42
CA GLN A 208 33.61 -12.52 -18.38
C GLN A 208 34.18 -11.24 -17.74
N GLY A 209 33.88 -10.98 -16.46
CA GLY A 209 34.42 -9.85 -15.70
C GLY A 209 33.70 -8.53 -15.94
N PHE A 210 32.46 -8.58 -16.43
CA PHE A 210 31.64 -7.38 -16.63
C PHE A 210 30.99 -6.86 -15.33
N ILE A 211 30.70 -7.77 -14.38
CA ILE A 211 30.11 -7.51 -13.06
C ILE A 211 30.61 -8.48 -11.98
#